data_AF-A0A7K7LAZ9-F1
#
_entry.id   AF-A0A7K7LAZ9-F1
#
_cell.length_a   1.000
_cell.length_b   1.000
_cell.length_c   1.000
_cell.angle_alpha   90.00
_cell.angle_beta   90.00
_cell.angle_gamma   90.00
#
_symmetry.space_group_name_H-M   'P 1'
#
loop_
_entity.id
_entity.type
_entity.pdbx_description
1 polymer ?
#
loop_
_entity_poly.entity_id
_entity_poly.type
_entity_poly.pdbx_seq_one_letter_code
_entity_poly.pdbx_strand_id
1 'polypeptide(L)'
;RMMGTWPGWGWLLLPACQALVAPQEVSGHAGQALTLNCWYAPGYQGYNKYWCRGASRDSCSKVVETAGREVPQQRGRVSITDNHVFCLVLLTLQELSEEDAGSYWCGVERVGRDIMTPVTIRVLPGERWHFV
;
A
#
# COMPACT_ATOMS: atom_id res chain seq x y z
N ARG A 1 -39.20 29.38 -17.17
CA ARG A 1 -39.70 28.03 -17.55
C ARG A 1 -39.01 27.04 -16.63
N MET A 2 -39.64 26.69 -15.51
CA MET A 2 -39.10 25.73 -14.53
C MET A 2 -39.36 24.31 -15.01
N MET A 3 -38.37 23.44 -14.85
CA MET A 3 -38.47 21.98 -14.91
C MET A 3 -37.12 21.45 -14.40
N GLY A 4 -36.99 20.71 -13.32
CA GLY A 4 -37.92 20.22 -12.32
C GLY A 4 -37.07 19.47 -11.30
N THR A 5 -37.15 19.85 -10.02
CA THR A 5 -36.51 19.12 -8.92
C THR A 5 -37.33 17.87 -8.63
N TRP A 6 -36.75 16.69 -8.80
CA TRP A 6 -37.33 15.44 -8.27
C TRP A 6 -36.65 15.08 -6.93
N PRO A 7 -37.41 14.87 -5.84
CA PRO A 7 -36.88 14.38 -4.59
C PRO A 7 -36.84 12.85 -4.65
N GLY A 8 -35.66 12.27 -4.82
CA GLY A 8 -35.44 10.82 -4.82
C GLY A 8 -34.26 10.48 -3.91
N TRP A 9 -34.54 9.75 -2.84
CA TRP A 9 -33.57 9.37 -1.82
C TRP A 9 -32.61 8.34 -2.41
N GLY A 10 -31.54 8.84 -2.99
CA GLY A 10 -30.38 8.05 -3.38
C GLY A 10 -29.18 8.91 -3.08
N TRP A 11 -28.67 8.82 -1.85
CA TRP A 11 -27.28 9.16 -1.60
C TRP A 11 -26.49 8.16 -2.43
N LEU A 12 -26.29 8.49 -3.71
CA LEU A 12 -25.22 7.93 -4.50
C LEU A 12 -23.97 8.33 -3.72
N LEU A 13 -23.54 7.44 -2.83
CA LEU A 13 -22.17 7.36 -2.37
C LEU A 13 -21.37 7.17 -3.66
N LEU A 14 -21.05 8.27 -4.34
CA LEU A 14 -19.95 8.28 -5.29
C LEU A 14 -18.80 7.75 -4.44
N PRO A 15 -18.29 6.53 -4.70
CA PRO A 15 -17.15 6.03 -3.94
C PRO A 15 -16.10 7.11 -4.08
N ALA A 16 -15.73 7.71 -2.94
CA ALA A 16 -14.77 8.81 -2.93
C ALA A 16 -13.57 8.34 -3.75
N CYS A 17 -13.21 9.08 -4.80
CA CYS A 17 -12.08 8.72 -5.64
C CYS A 17 -10.83 8.83 -4.75
N GLN A 18 -10.38 7.70 -4.21
CA GLN A 18 -9.26 7.67 -3.29
C GLN A 18 -7.98 7.86 -4.10
N ALA A 19 -7.14 8.81 -3.68
CA ALA A 19 -5.89 9.11 -4.37
C ALA A 19 -4.82 8.01 -4.20
N LEU A 20 -4.99 7.14 -3.20
CA LEU A 20 -4.13 5.99 -2.92
C LEU A 20 -4.98 4.86 -2.31
N VAL A 21 -4.94 3.68 -2.92
CA VAL A 21 -5.68 2.49 -2.52
C VAL A 21 -4.70 1.36 -2.27
N ALA A 22 -4.84 0.69 -1.13
CA ALA A 22 -4.03 -0.47 -0.74
C ALA A 22 -4.95 -1.49 -0.05
N PRO A 23 -4.59 -2.78 -0.02
CA PRO A 23 -5.31 -3.76 0.79
C PRO A 23 -5.28 -3.34 2.27
N GLN A 24 -6.43 -3.41 2.95
CA GLN A 24 -6.50 -3.11 4.38
C GLN A 24 -5.65 -4.10 5.21
N GLU A 25 -5.59 -5.35 4.76
CA GLU A 25 -4.86 -6.43 5.39
C GLU A 25 -4.32 -7.39 4.34
N VAL A 26 -3.10 -7.88 4.55
CA VAL A 26 -2.47 -8.91 3.72
C VAL A 26 -1.87 -9.96 4.65
N SER A 27 -2.10 -11.24 4.33
CA SER A 27 -1.55 -12.36 5.08
C SER A 27 -0.53 -13.11 4.22
N GLY A 28 0.54 -13.58 4.85
CA GLY A 28 1.50 -14.50 4.23
C GLY A 28 1.99 -15.54 5.24
N HIS A 29 2.54 -16.65 4.75
CA HIS A 29 3.10 -17.68 5.63
C HIS A 29 4.56 -17.39 5.95
N ALA A 30 4.97 -17.73 7.18
CA ALA A 30 6.36 -17.61 7.60
C ALA A 30 7.31 -18.38 6.66
N GLY A 31 8.43 -17.75 6.29
CA GLY A 31 9.41 -18.26 5.34
C GLY A 31 9.09 -18.00 3.86
N GLN A 32 7.86 -17.58 3.52
CA GLN A 32 7.48 -17.27 2.14
C GLN A 32 7.64 -15.79 1.81
N ALA A 33 7.61 -15.45 0.52
CA ALA A 33 7.52 -14.06 0.08
C ALA A 33 6.08 -13.55 0.19
N LEU A 34 5.92 -12.33 0.69
CA LEU A 34 4.67 -11.58 0.71
C LEU A 34 4.73 -10.47 -0.33
N THR A 35 3.70 -10.38 -1.17
CA THR A 35 3.60 -9.36 -2.21
C THR A 35 2.30 -8.57 -2.04
N LEU A 36 2.36 -7.26 -2.18
CA LEU A 36 1.16 -6.41 -2.17
C LEU A 36 1.32 -5.21 -3.11
N ASN A 37 0.18 -4.71 -3.57
CA ASN A 37 0.11 -3.59 -4.50
C ASN A 37 -0.57 -2.39 -3.83
N CYS A 38 -0.05 -1.19 -4.10
CA CYS A 38 -0.73 0.07 -3.81
C CYS A 38 -0.99 0.82 -5.10
N TRP A 39 -2.25 1.13 -5.41
CA TRP A 39 -2.63 1.91 -6.59
C TRP A 39 -2.75 3.37 -6.22
N TYR A 40 -2.24 4.26 -7.06
CA TYR A 40 -2.36 5.71 -6.89
C TYR A 40 -3.07 6.35 -8.08
N ALA A 41 -3.69 7.50 -7.85
CA ALA A 41 -4.35 8.24 -8.92
C ALA A 41 -3.33 8.80 -9.94
N PRO A 42 -3.69 8.89 -11.24
CA PRO A 42 -2.85 9.55 -12.22
C PRO A 42 -2.45 10.97 -11.79
N GLY A 43 -1.22 11.38 -12.10
CA GLY A 43 -0.63 12.66 -11.68
C GLY A 43 0.43 12.51 -10.57
N TYR A 44 0.51 11.34 -9.92
CA TYR A 44 1.51 11.07 -8.88
C TYR A 44 2.72 10.27 -9.37
N GLN A 45 2.88 9.98 -10.66
CA GLN A 45 3.96 9.13 -11.19
C GLN A 45 5.35 9.58 -10.69
N GLY A 46 5.74 10.83 -10.95
CA GLY A 46 7.05 11.35 -10.53
C GLY A 46 7.21 11.65 -9.03
N TYR A 47 6.22 11.34 -8.19
CA TYR A 47 6.29 11.57 -6.75
C TYR A 47 6.98 10.38 -6.07
N ASN A 48 7.77 10.66 -5.03
CA ASN A 48 8.37 9.59 -4.24
C ASN A 48 7.28 8.74 -3.57
N LYS A 49 7.42 7.41 -3.70
CA LYS A 49 6.55 6.43 -3.03
C LYS A 49 7.37 5.71 -1.98
N TYR A 50 6.76 5.39 -0.85
CA TYR A 50 7.46 4.73 0.22
C TYR A 50 6.58 3.72 0.96
N TRP A 51 7.26 2.74 1.54
CA TRP A 51 6.68 1.79 2.48
C TRP A 51 7.14 2.15 3.89
N CYS A 52 6.19 2.33 4.80
CA CYS A 52 6.45 2.82 6.15
C CYS A 52 5.93 1.82 7.19
N ARG A 53 6.68 1.59 8.27
CA ARG A 53 6.25 0.72 9.38
C ARG A 53 5.91 1.56 10.61
N GLY A 54 4.74 1.35 11.21
CA GLY A 54 4.33 2.03 12.43
C GLY A 54 2.81 2.06 12.64
N ALA A 55 2.39 2.14 13.91
CA ALA A 55 0.98 2.18 14.30
C ALA A 55 0.29 3.51 13.97
N SER A 56 1.06 4.61 13.88
CA SER A 56 0.54 5.94 13.54
C SER A 56 1.15 6.46 12.26
N ARG A 57 0.40 7.31 11.55
CA ARG A 57 0.84 7.98 10.33
C ARG A 57 2.06 8.89 10.59
N ASP A 58 2.03 9.65 11.67
CA ASP A 58 2.99 10.72 11.94
C ASP A 58 4.33 10.20 12.50
N SER A 59 4.35 8.98 13.03
CA SER A 59 5.53 8.37 13.67
C SER A 59 6.03 7.11 12.95
N CYS A 60 5.53 6.82 11.76
CA CYS A 60 5.98 5.64 11.02
C CYS A 60 7.43 5.82 10.54
N SER A 61 8.18 4.73 10.48
CA SER A 61 9.56 4.71 9.98
C SER A 61 9.60 4.22 8.54
N LYS A 62 10.13 5.03 7.61
CA LYS A 62 10.32 4.61 6.21
C LYS A 62 11.23 3.38 6.14
N VAL A 63 10.73 2.31 5.53
CA VAL A 63 11.42 1.04 5.34
C VAL A 63 12.19 1.06 4.02
N VAL A 64 11.52 1.45 2.93
CA VAL A 64 12.08 1.58 1.58
C VAL A 64 11.28 2.62 0.79
N GLU A 65 11.89 3.26 -0.21
CA GLU A 65 11.25 4.29 -1.05
C GLU A 65 11.77 4.27 -2.49
N THR A 66 11.02 4.86 -3.43
CA THR A 66 11.31 4.83 -4.88
C THR A 66 12.12 6.04 -5.37
N ALA A 67 12.24 7.08 -4.54
CA ALA A 67 12.78 8.39 -4.90
C ALA A 67 12.15 8.99 -6.18
N GLY A 68 10.90 8.62 -6.48
CA GLY A 68 10.15 9.09 -7.65
C GLY A 68 10.60 8.50 -9.00
N ARG A 69 11.25 7.33 -8.96
CA ARG A 69 11.79 6.65 -10.15
C ARG A 69 11.19 5.25 -10.31
N GLU A 70 11.10 4.77 -11.55
CA GLU A 70 10.65 3.39 -11.88
C GLU A 70 11.79 2.35 -11.74
N VAL A 71 12.86 2.70 -11.04
CA VAL A 71 13.98 1.79 -10.80
C VAL A 71 13.71 1.02 -9.51
N PRO A 72 13.69 -0.33 -9.53
CA PRO A 72 13.50 -1.13 -8.32
C PRO A 72 14.47 -0.70 -7.21
N GLN A 73 13.95 -0.44 -6.02
CA GLN A 73 14.73 -0.15 -4.82
C GLN A 73 14.56 -1.29 -3.82
N GLN A 74 15.60 -1.56 -3.04
CA GLN A 74 15.57 -2.64 -2.06
C GLN A 74 16.33 -2.24 -0.79
N ARG A 75 15.77 -2.58 0.36
CA ARG A 75 16.43 -2.46 1.66
C ARG A 75 16.21 -3.75 2.46
N GLY A 76 17.29 -4.50 2.65
CA GLY A 76 17.22 -5.83 3.26
C GLY A 76 16.32 -6.76 2.46
N ARG A 77 15.30 -7.31 3.13
CA ARG A 77 14.31 -8.24 2.56
C ARG A 77 13.14 -7.56 1.84
N VAL A 78 13.06 -6.22 1.88
CA VAL A 78 11.93 -5.46 1.31
C VAL A 78 12.35 -4.77 0.02
N SER A 79 11.64 -5.02 -1.07
CA SER A 79 11.76 -4.29 -2.32
C SER A 79 10.50 -3.50 -2.66
N ILE A 80 10.69 -2.41 -3.41
CA ILE A 80 9.66 -1.51 -3.89
C ILE A 80 9.95 -1.13 -5.34
N THR A 81 8.92 -1.21 -6.18
CA THR A 81 8.99 -0.81 -7.58
C THR A 81 7.78 0.06 -7.92
N ASP A 82 8.01 1.27 -8.44
CA ASP A 82 6.95 2.10 -9.00
C ASP A 82 6.73 1.74 -10.48
N ASN A 83 5.49 1.50 -10.86
CA ASN A 83 5.09 1.32 -12.25
C ASN A 83 4.17 2.47 -12.65
N HIS A 84 4.69 3.40 -13.46
CA HIS A 84 3.96 4.60 -13.86
C HIS A 84 2.85 4.32 -14.87
N VAL A 85 2.97 3.24 -15.66
CA VAL A 85 1.98 2.85 -16.67
C VAL A 85 0.69 2.39 -15.99
N PHE A 86 0.82 1.54 -14.97
CA PHE A 86 -0.33 1.03 -14.21
C PHE A 86 -0.67 1.86 -12.96
N CYS A 87 0.09 2.93 -12.71
CA CYS A 87 -0.05 3.79 -11.53
C CYS A 87 -0.10 2.96 -10.23
N LEU A 88 0.83 2.02 -10.07
CA LEU A 88 0.89 1.16 -8.90
C LEU A 88 2.31 0.98 -8.38
N VAL A 89 2.40 0.80 -7.08
CA VAL A 89 3.62 0.43 -6.35
C VAL A 89 3.52 -1.06 -6.04
N LEU A 90 4.50 -1.83 -6.50
CA LEU A 90 4.68 -3.23 -6.15
C LEU A 90 5.63 -3.34 -4.97
N LEU A 91 5.18 -3.97 -3.89
CA LEU A 91 5.97 -4.23 -2.70
C LEU A 91 6.15 -5.73 -2.53
N THR A 92 7.40 -6.14 -2.29
CA THR A 92 7.74 -7.54 -2.00
C THR A 92 8.57 -7.60 -0.73
N LEU A 93 8.14 -8.42 0.23
CA LEU A 93 8.87 -8.74 1.45
C LEU A 93 9.24 -10.23 1.39
N GLN A 94 10.54 -10.52 1.32
CA GLN A 94 11.07 -11.87 1.24
C GLN A 94 11.18 -12.50 2.63
N GLU A 95 11.10 -13.83 2.70
CA GLU A 95 11.30 -14.63 3.93
C GLU A 95 10.52 -14.04 5.12
N LEU A 96 9.21 -13.94 4.98
CA LEU A 96 8.33 -13.34 5.98
C LEU A 96 8.54 -14.02 7.34
N SER A 97 8.71 -13.23 8.41
CA SER A 97 8.84 -13.74 9.77
C SER A 97 7.74 -13.19 10.67
N GLU A 98 7.48 -13.82 11.82
CA GLU A 98 6.48 -13.32 12.77
C GLU A 98 6.76 -11.87 13.24
N GLU A 99 8.04 -11.48 13.24
CA GLU A 99 8.47 -10.11 13.56
C GLU A 99 8.07 -9.09 12.50
N ASP A 100 7.67 -9.52 11.30
CA ASP A 100 7.18 -8.63 10.24
C ASP A 100 5.68 -8.33 10.40
N ALA A 101 4.97 -8.99 11.32
CA ALA A 101 3.58 -8.67 11.59
C ALA A 101 3.42 -7.24 12.12
N GLY A 102 2.30 -6.60 11.77
CA GLY A 102 1.90 -5.32 12.35
C GLY A 102 1.38 -4.30 11.35
N SER A 103 1.41 -3.04 11.75
CA SER A 103 0.84 -1.92 10.99
C SER A 103 1.89 -1.22 10.11
N TYR A 104 1.51 -1.03 8.87
CA TYR A 104 2.30 -0.40 7.82
C TYR A 104 1.47 0.62 7.05
N TRP A 105 2.14 1.38 6.19
CA TRP A 105 1.53 2.39 5.35
C TRP A 105 2.21 2.39 3.99
N CYS A 106 1.38 2.45 2.95
CA CYS A 106 1.83 2.90 1.65
C CYS A 106 1.71 4.41 1.58
N GLY A 107 2.76 5.10 1.11
CA GLY A 107 2.82 6.56 1.11
C GLY A 107 3.21 7.14 -0.25
N VAL A 108 2.61 8.28 -0.59
CA VAL A 108 3.03 9.19 -1.66
C VAL A 108 3.48 10.49 -0.99
N GLU A 109 4.76 10.80 -1.12
CA GLU A 109 5.37 12.01 -0.56
C GLU A 109 5.03 13.21 -1.45
N ARG A 110 4.41 14.25 -0.89
CA ARG A 110 4.06 15.47 -1.62
C ARG A 110 4.28 16.70 -0.75
N VAL A 111 4.26 17.87 -1.38
CA VAL A 111 4.29 19.14 -0.63
C VAL A 111 3.11 19.20 0.34
N GLY A 112 3.40 19.41 1.62
CA GLY A 112 2.40 19.43 2.69
C GLY A 112 2.21 18.07 3.36
N ARG A 113 0.96 17.64 3.52
CA ARG A 113 0.66 16.30 4.08
C ARG A 113 0.69 15.27 2.98
N ASP A 114 1.50 14.23 3.15
CA ASP A 114 1.54 13.05 2.29
C ASP A 114 0.16 12.43 2.04
N ILE A 115 0.07 11.53 1.08
CA ILE A 115 -1.11 10.67 0.90
C ILE A 115 -0.70 9.29 1.38
N MET A 116 -1.42 8.72 2.35
CA MET A 116 -1.02 7.45 2.94
C MET A 116 -2.24 6.62 3.25
N THR A 117 -2.13 5.32 2.98
CA THR A 117 -3.18 4.33 3.22
C THR A 117 -2.60 3.21 4.10
N PRO A 118 -3.27 2.87 5.21
CA PRO A 118 -2.77 1.87 6.15
C PRO A 118 -2.92 0.47 5.58
N VAL A 119 -2.00 -0.41 5.97
CA VAL A 119 -1.99 -1.84 5.62
C VAL A 119 -1.58 -2.64 6.85
N THR A 120 -2.30 -3.70 7.17
CA THR A 120 -1.92 -4.64 8.24
C THR A 120 -1.27 -5.87 7.62
N ILE A 121 -0.06 -6.21 8.04
CA ILE A 121 0.58 -7.49 7.72
C ILE A 121 0.24 -8.49 8.81
N ARG A 122 -0.33 -9.63 8.40
CA ARG A 122 -0.48 -10.83 9.23
C ARG A 122 0.45 -11.92 8.75
N VAL A 123 1.02 -12.64 9.72
CA VAL A 123 1.93 -13.74 9.45
C VAL A 123 1.29 -15.01 9.98
N LEU A 124 1.10 -15.95 9.07
CA LEU A 124 0.57 -17.28 9.37
C LEU A 124 1.75 -18.23 9.62
N PRO A 125 1.59 -19.26 10.46
CA PRO A 125 2.61 -20.27 10.64
C PRO A 125 3.05 -20.88 9.30
N GLY A 126 4.35 -21.10 9.14
CA GLY A 126 4.89 -21.77 7.96
C GLY A 126 4.35 -23.21 7.86
N GLU A 127 4.16 -23.69 6.63
CA GLU A 127 3.82 -25.09 6.40
C GLU A 127 4.96 -25.98 6.91
N ARG A 128 4.71 -26.73 7.99
CA ARG A 128 5.58 -27.85 8.38
C ARG A 128 5.33 -28.97 7.38
N TRP A 129 6.23 -29.13 6.41
CA TRP A 129 6.31 -30.37 5.65
C TRP A 129 6.71 -31.49 6.61
N HIS A 130 5.72 -32.20 7.16
CA HIS A 130 5.93 -33.47 7.80
C HIS A 130 6.26 -34.48 6.69
N PHE A 131 7.54 -34.73 6.46
CA PHE A 131 7.97 -35.91 5.72
C PHE A 131 7.54 -37.13 6.55
N VAL A 132 6.53 -37.85 6.06
CA VAL A 132 6.15 -39.19 6.54
C VAL A 132 6.98 -40.21 5.77
#